data_AF-E2C4Y4-F1
#
_entry.id   AF-E2C4Y4-F1
#
_cell.length_a   1.000
_cell.length_b   1.000
_cell.length_c   1.000
_cell.angle_alpha   90.00
_cell.angle_beta   90.00
_cell.angle_gamma   90.00
#
_symmetry.space_group_name_H-M   'P 1'
#
loop_
_entity.id
_entity.type
_entity.pdbx_description
1 polymer ?
#
loop_
_entity_poly.entity_id
_entity_poly.type
_entity_poly.pdbx_seq_one_letter_code
_entity_poly.pdbx_strand_id
1 'polypeptide(L)'
;LRIMSLNQGVKLYPSYYQIQQAKKDCYPSKEMIKCTDTYAEIELQALLDLTTQRLFKAIKIDTNTDSQEFKFISKWGFDGASGQSFY
;
A
#
# COMPACT_ATOMS: atom_id res chain seq x y z
N LEU A 1 12.59 -20.40 -2.67
CA LEU A 1 11.15 -20.58 -2.98
C LEU A 1 10.84 -20.58 -4.48
N ARG A 2 10.82 -19.43 -5.20
CA ARG A 2 10.47 -19.41 -6.64
C ARG A 2 11.36 -20.33 -7.51
N ILE A 3 12.68 -20.26 -7.35
CA ILE A 3 13.61 -21.10 -8.14
C ILE A 3 13.34 -22.59 -7.88
N MET A 4 13.11 -22.97 -6.62
CA MET A 4 12.78 -24.35 -6.25
C MET A 4 11.47 -24.82 -6.90
N SER A 5 10.43 -23.99 -6.90
CA SER A 5 9.16 -24.26 -7.58
C SER A 5 9.36 -24.49 -9.08
N LEU A 6 10.14 -23.63 -9.74
CA LEU A 6 10.44 -23.76 -11.17
C LEU A 6 11.23 -25.04 -11.48
N ASN A 7 12.19 -25.41 -10.62
CA ASN A 7 12.96 -26.65 -10.77
C ASN A 7 12.08 -27.91 -10.65
N GLN A 8 10.94 -27.80 -9.97
CA GLN A 8 9.92 -28.86 -9.89
C GLN A 8 8.90 -28.80 -11.04
N GLY A 9 9.09 -27.93 -12.04
CA GLY A 9 8.19 -27.76 -13.17
C GLY A 9 6.91 -26.97 -12.88
N VAL A 10 6.79 -26.39 -11.68
CA VAL A 10 5.59 -25.66 -11.24
C VAL A 10 5.87 -24.15 -11.19
N LYS A 11 5.04 -23.32 -11.81
CA LYS A 11 5.18 -21.85 -11.80
C LYS A 11 4.26 -21.20 -10.76
N LEU A 12 4.48 -21.53 -9.48
CA LEU A 12 3.58 -21.11 -8.39
C LEU A 12 3.75 -19.64 -7.99
N TYR A 13 4.99 -19.16 -7.88
CA TYR A 13 5.30 -17.83 -7.35
C TYR A 13 5.62 -16.84 -8.47
N PRO A 14 5.13 -15.59 -8.43
CA PRO A 14 5.55 -14.54 -9.36
C PRO A 14 7.02 -14.15 -9.12
N SER A 15 7.65 -13.49 -10.11
CA SER A 15 9.03 -13.04 -9.96
C SER A 15 9.12 -11.91 -8.94
N TYR A 16 10.31 -11.71 -8.36
CA TYR A 16 10.52 -10.59 -7.44
C TYR A 16 10.21 -9.24 -8.11
N TYR A 17 10.53 -9.11 -9.39
CA TYR A 17 10.20 -7.93 -10.18
C TYR A 17 8.69 -7.64 -10.21
N GLN A 18 7.87 -8.68 -10.45
CA GLN A 18 6.40 -8.52 -10.43
C GLN A 18 5.89 -8.11 -9.04
N ILE A 19 6.47 -8.66 -7.97
CA ILE A 19 6.15 -8.24 -6.60
C ILE A 19 6.56 -6.79 -6.35
N GLN A 20 7.72 -6.36 -6.85
CA GLN A 20 8.18 -4.99 -6.70
C GLN A 20 7.24 -3.99 -7.40
N GLN A 21 6.74 -4.31 -8.59
CA GLN A 21 5.75 -3.47 -9.28
C GLN A 21 4.44 -3.41 -8.48
N ALA A 22 3.93 -4.56 -8.02
CA ALA A 22 2.74 -4.60 -7.17
C ALA A 22 2.91 -3.79 -5.86
N LYS A 23 4.12 -3.76 -5.28
CA LYS A 23 4.44 -2.91 -4.11
C LYS A 23 4.43 -1.42 -4.47
N LYS A 24 4.98 -1.04 -5.62
CA LYS A 24 4.99 0.35 -6.10
C LYS A 24 3.58 0.88 -6.29
N ASP A 25 2.66 0.05 -6.80
CA ASP A 25 1.24 0.41 -6.93
C ASP A 25 0.55 0.66 -5.57
N CYS A 26 1.19 0.29 -4.46
CA CYS A 26 0.68 0.49 -3.10
C CYS A 26 1.30 1.70 -2.41
N TYR A 27 2.22 2.43 -3.05
CA TYR A 27 2.86 3.60 -2.48
C TYR A 27 2.21 4.89 -3.01
N PRO A 28 2.05 5.91 -2.16
CA PRO A 28 1.68 7.23 -2.62
C PRO A 28 2.81 7.87 -3.43
N SER A 29 2.49 8.97 -4.10
CA SER A 29 3.49 9.74 -4.86
C SER A 29 4.65 10.16 -3.95
N LYS A 30 5.88 10.19 -4.50
CA LYS A 30 7.08 10.50 -3.71
C LYS A 30 7.04 11.90 -3.11
N GLU A 31 6.36 12.83 -3.76
CA GLU A 31 6.20 14.22 -3.34
C GLU A 31 5.34 14.32 -2.07
N MET A 32 4.48 13.33 -1.81
CA MET A 32 3.58 13.31 -0.65
C MET A 32 4.20 12.62 0.58
N ILE A 33 5.42 12.09 0.44
CA ILE A 33 6.16 11.38 1.49
C ILE A 33 7.40 12.18 1.83
N LYS A 34 7.61 12.44 3.11
CA LYS A 34 8.84 13.04 3.61
C LYS A 34 9.49 12.09 4.60
N CYS A 35 10.72 11.70 4.30
CA CYS A 35 11.55 10.90 5.18
C CYS A 35 12.80 11.68 5.54
N THR A 36 13.14 11.69 6.81
CA THR A 36 14.37 12.25 7.37
C THR A 36 15.07 11.19 8.21
N ASP A 37 16.22 11.53 8.77
CA ASP A 37 16.97 10.61 9.64
C ASP A 37 16.23 10.28 10.94
N THR A 38 15.27 11.12 11.36
CA THR A 38 14.61 10.99 12.67
C THR A 38 13.10 10.82 12.62
N TYR A 39 12.45 11.16 11.50
CA TYR A 39 11.01 10.98 11.33
C TYR A 39 10.62 10.74 9.87
N ALA A 40 9.42 10.20 9.71
CA ALA A 40 8.74 10.10 8.43
C ALA A 40 7.30 10.61 8.57
N GLU A 41 6.82 11.32 7.56
CA GLU A 41 5.46 11.83 7.49
C GLU A 41 4.88 11.69 6.07
N ILE A 42 3.55 11.71 5.99
CA ILE A 42 2.78 11.61 4.75
C ILE A 42 1.59 12.58 4.83
N GLU A 43 1.23 13.19 3.71
CA GLU A 43 0.00 13.96 3.64
C GLU A 43 -1.24 13.08 3.87
N LEU A 44 -2.11 13.51 4.80
CA LEU A 44 -3.31 12.75 5.16
C LEU A 44 -4.24 12.54 3.95
N GLN A 45 -4.40 13.56 3.10
CA GLN A 45 -5.26 13.44 1.91
C GLN A 45 -4.73 12.36 0.95
N ALA A 46 -3.42 12.35 0.69
CA ALA A 46 -2.79 11.34 -0.15
C ALA A 46 -2.99 9.91 0.41
N LEU A 47 -2.95 9.75 1.74
CA LEU A 47 -3.21 8.48 2.41
C LEU A 47 -4.67 8.03 2.23
N LEU A 48 -5.63 8.94 2.41
CA LEU A 48 -7.06 8.65 2.28
C LEU A 48 -7.46 8.31 0.84
N ASP A 49 -6.93 9.05 -0.14
CA ASP A 49 -7.19 8.83 -1.56
C ASP A 49 -6.67 7.46 -2.02
N LEU A 50 -5.41 7.14 -1.69
CA LEU A 50 -4.80 5.86 -2.01
C LEU A 50 -5.56 4.69 -1.36
N THR A 51 -5.96 4.85 -0.09
CA THR A 51 -6.73 3.83 0.62
C THR A 51 -8.09 3.59 -0.05
N THR A 52 -8.79 4.66 -0.42
CA THR A 52 -10.12 4.58 -1.07
C THR A 52 -10.04 3.94 -2.45
N GLN A 53 -9.07 4.34 -3.28
CA GLN A 53 -8.85 3.75 -4.61
C GLN A 53 -8.59 2.24 -4.51
N ARG A 54 -7.75 1.82 -3.55
CA ARG A 54 -7.44 0.40 -3.33
C ARG A 54 -8.65 -0.37 -2.79
N LEU A 55 -9.45 0.24 -1.93
CA LEU A 55 -10.68 -0.35 -1.41
C LEU A 55 -11.68 -0.60 -2.54
N PHE A 56 -11.90 0.39 -3.42
CA PHE A 56 -12.78 0.24 -4.58
C PHE A 56 -12.31 -0.88 -5.51
N LYS A 57 -11.01 -0.98 -5.78
CA LYS A 57 -10.43 -2.08 -6.56
C LYS A 57 -10.65 -3.45 -5.91
N ALA A 58 -10.54 -3.54 -4.58
CA ALA A 58 -10.74 -4.80 -3.85
C ALA A 58 -12.21 -5.25 -3.85
N ILE A 59 -13.13 -4.30 -3.72
CA ILE A 59 -14.59 -4.56 -3.71
C ILE A 59 -15.15 -4.65 -5.14
N LYS A 60 -14.35 -4.29 -6.16
CA LYS A 60 -14.74 -4.23 -7.58
C LYS A 60 -15.87 -3.24 -7.85
N ILE A 61 -15.83 -2.10 -7.15
CA ILE A 61 -16.72 -0.98 -7.44
C ILE A 61 -16.24 -0.34 -8.73
N ASP A 62 -17.11 -0.27 -9.74
CA ASP A 62 -16.83 0.44 -10.97
C ASP A 62 -17.07 1.93 -10.75
N THR A 63 -16.00 2.72 -10.77
CA THR A 63 -16.07 4.17 -10.61
C THR A 63 -16.50 4.89 -11.89
N ASN A 64 -16.71 4.17 -13.00
CA ASN A 64 -17.10 4.75 -14.29
C ASN A 64 -18.61 4.77 -14.53
N THR A 65 -19.41 4.12 -13.68
CA THR A 65 -20.87 4.17 -13.72
C THR A 65 -21.37 5.30 -12.82
N ASP A 66 -22.26 6.15 -13.36
CA ASP A 66 -22.92 7.36 -12.82
C ASP A 66 -22.60 7.80 -11.37
N SER A 67 -22.36 9.11 -11.21
CA SER A 67 -22.10 9.88 -9.97
C SER A 67 -22.70 9.33 -8.66
N GLN A 68 -22.08 8.29 -8.11
CA GLN A 68 -22.38 7.76 -6.77
C GLN A 68 -21.53 8.48 -5.74
N GLU A 69 -22.19 9.10 -4.75
CA GLU A 69 -21.51 9.69 -3.60
C GLU A 69 -21.28 8.62 -2.53
N PHE A 70 -20.03 8.37 -2.19
CA PHE A 70 -19.63 7.46 -1.10
C PHE A 70 -19.14 8.25 0.10
N LYS A 71 -19.48 7.79 1.30
CA LYS A 71 -18.96 8.35 2.56
C LYS A 71 -17.95 7.39 3.17
N PHE A 72 -16.70 7.82 3.25
CA PHE A 72 -15.64 7.07 3.91
C PHE A 72 -15.54 7.50 5.39
N ILE A 73 -16.06 6.67 6.28
CA ILE A 73 -15.98 6.90 7.73
C ILE A 73 -14.75 6.15 8.26
N SER A 74 -13.78 6.88 8.81
CA SER A 74 -12.53 6.33 9.33
C SER A 74 -12.29 6.73 10.79
N LYS A 75 -11.35 6.03 11.44
CA LYS A 75 -10.85 6.35 12.79
C LYS A 75 -9.34 6.53 12.71
N TRP A 76 -8.78 7.39 13.56
CA TRP A 76 -7.34 7.61 13.64
C TRP A 76 -6.89 7.89 15.08
N GLY A 77 -5.60 7.75 15.34
CA GLY A 77 -4.95 7.96 16.64
C GLY A 77 -3.47 7.55 16.56
N PHE A 78 -2.73 7.76 17.64
CA PHE A 78 -1.31 7.39 17.76
C PHE A 78 -1.00 6.89 19.18
N ASP A 79 0.07 6.11 19.32
CA ASP A 79 0.55 5.59 20.59
C ASP A 79 2.08 5.55 20.61
N GLY A 80 2.67 5.62 21.80
CA GLY A 80 4.12 5.56 22.03
C GLY A 80 4.54 4.19 22.56
N ALA A 81 5.63 3.65 22.03
CA ALA A 81 6.25 2.41 22.53
C ALA A 81 7.68 2.68 23.03
N SER A 82 8.19 1.84 23.94
CA SER A 82 9.57 1.84 24.41
C SER A 82 10.24 0.47 24.19
N GLY A 83 11.56 0.36 24.35
CA GLY A 83 12.32 -0.90 24.21
C GLY A 83 12.90 -1.17 22.81
N GLN A 84 12.98 -0.15 21.95
CA GLN A 84 13.57 -0.22 20.63
C GLN A 84 15.10 -0.38 20.72
N SER A 85 15.69 -1.15 19.80
CA SER A 85 17.14 -1.30 19.70
C SER A 85 17.81 0.02 19.33
N PHE A 86 18.93 0.31 19.99
CA PHE A 86 19.85 1.37 19.55
C PHE A 86 20.67 0.85 18.37
N TYR A 87 20.70 1.64 17.30
CA TYR A 87 21.49 1.36 16.10
C TYR A 87 22.93 1.83 16.28
#